data_AF-A0A1A6HS28-F1
#
_entry.id   AF-A0A1A6HS28-F1
#
_cell.length_a   1.000
_cell.length_b   1.000
_cell.length_c   1.000
_cell.angle_alpha   90.00
_cell.angle_beta   90.00
_cell.angle_gamma   90.00
#
_symmetry.space_group_name_H-M   'P 1'
#
loop_
_entity.id
_entity.type
_entity.pdbx_description
1 polymer ?
#
loop_
_entity_poly.entity_id
_entity_poly.type
_entity_poly.pdbx_seq_one_letter_code
_entity_poly.pdbx_strand_id
1 'polypeptide(L)'
;MVVDSLQWDDHREETEELLRKYEARFYMLQQARHDPLSKQVSDNQLLLQELGSGDGVIMAFDNVLQKLLEEYSSDDTRNVKETTEYLKTSWINLKQR
;
A
#
# COMPACT_ATOMS: atom_id res chain seq x y z
N MET A 1 -11.43 12.84 -17.00
CA MET A 1 -9.97 13.00 -16.90
C MET A 1 -9.59 13.68 -15.59
N VAL A 2 -10.01 14.91 -15.32
CA VAL A 2 -9.65 15.62 -14.06
C VAL A 2 -10.16 14.91 -12.81
N VAL A 3 -11.43 14.49 -12.80
CA VAL A 3 -12.04 13.80 -11.66
C VAL A 3 -11.35 12.46 -11.38
N ASP A 4 -11.11 11.65 -12.42
CA ASP A 4 -10.47 10.35 -12.29
C ASP A 4 -8.98 10.47 -11.91
N SER A 5 -8.30 11.54 -12.35
CA SER A 5 -6.93 11.85 -11.96
C SER A 5 -6.83 12.28 -10.50
N LEU A 6 -7.77 13.08 -10.00
CA LEU A 6 -7.86 13.43 -8.58
C LEU A 6 -8.12 12.18 -7.72
N GLN A 7 -9.05 11.32 -8.16
CA GLN A 7 -9.32 10.06 -7.47
C GLN A 7 -8.08 9.16 -7.42
N TRP A 8 -7.29 9.12 -8.50
CA TRP A 8 -6.03 8.39 -8.50
C TRP A 8 -5.02 8.98 -7.51
N ASP A 9 -4.92 10.30 -7.43
CA ASP A 9 -4.01 10.97 -6.49
C ASP A 9 -4.40 10.70 -5.03
N ASP A 10 -5.71 10.71 -4.72
CA ASP A 10 -6.23 10.35 -3.39
C ASP A 10 -5.82 8.91 -3.00
N HIS A 11 -5.99 7.94 -3.90
CA HIS A 11 -5.60 6.55 -3.64
C HIS A 11 -4.08 6.34 -3.63
N ARG A 12 -3.33 7.15 -4.38
CA ARG A 12 -1.87 7.17 -4.33
C ARG A 12 -1.41 7.60 -2.94
N GLU A 13 -1.94 8.72 -2.43
CA GLU A 13 -1.63 9.23 -1.09
C GLU A 13 -2.01 8.21 -0.01
N GLU A 14 -3.22 7.65 -0.08
CA GLU A 14 -3.68 6.60 0.84
C GLU A 14 -2.72 5.38 0.84
N THR A 15 -2.25 4.96 -0.34
CA THR A 15 -1.29 3.85 -0.46
C THR A 15 0.08 4.21 0.10
N GLU A 16 0.56 5.44 -0.08
CA GLU A 16 1.82 5.91 0.49
C GLU A 16 1.76 5.98 2.03
N GLU A 17 0.64 6.46 2.57
CA GLU A 17 0.41 6.48 4.02
C GLU A 17 0.34 5.06 4.60
N LEU A 18 -0.34 4.14 3.90
CA LEU A 18 -0.37 2.73 4.24
C LEU A 18 1.05 2.18 4.35
N LEU A 19 1.87 2.34 3.31
CA LEU A 19 3.27 1.89 3.30
C LEU A 19 4.06 2.47 4.48
N ARG A 20 3.99 3.78 4.69
CA ARG A 20 4.68 4.46 5.79
C ARG A 20 4.25 3.91 7.16
N LYS A 21 2.95 3.68 7.37
CA LYS A 21 2.40 3.11 8.61
C LYS A 21 3.01 1.72 8.87
N TYR A 22 3.02 0.85 7.87
CA TYR A 22 3.54 -0.51 8.07
C TYR A 22 5.06 -0.52 8.21
N GLU A 23 5.80 0.30 7.47
CA GLU A 23 7.25 0.42 7.65
C GLU A 23 7.60 0.82 9.09
N ALA A 24 6.92 1.83 9.63
CA ALA A 24 7.10 2.23 11.03
C ALA A 24 6.74 1.10 11.99
N ARG A 25 5.68 0.34 11.70
CA ARG A 25 5.25 -0.78 12.53
C ARG A 25 6.25 -1.94 12.53
N PHE A 26 6.76 -2.31 11.36
CA PHE A 26 7.83 -3.31 11.23
C PHE A 26 9.10 -2.87 11.97
N TYR A 27 9.45 -1.59 11.87
CA TYR A 27 10.59 -1.04 12.60
C TYR A 27 10.42 -1.15 14.12
N MET A 28 9.24 -0.83 14.66
CA MET A 28 8.94 -1.00 16.08
C MET A 28 9.03 -2.47 16.52
N LEU A 29 8.48 -3.40 15.74
CA LEU A 29 8.56 -4.84 16.02
C LEU A 29 10.00 -5.36 16.02
N GLN A 30 10.85 -4.86 15.12
CA GLN A 30 12.28 -5.21 15.10
C GLN A 30 13.02 -4.71 16.35
N GLN A 31 12.66 -3.53 16.87
CA GLN A 31 13.24 -3.03 18.12
C GLN A 31 12.75 -3.80 19.35
N ALA A 32 11.49 -4.25 19.34
CA ALA A 32 10.86 -4.99 20.42
C ALA A 32 11.33 -6.46 20.55
N ARG A 33 12.37 -6.89 19.82
CA ARG A 33 12.91 -8.27 19.88
C ARG A 33 13.41 -8.69 21.27
N HIS A 34 13.68 -7.73 22.15
CA HIS A 34 14.08 -7.97 23.53
C HIS A 34 12.90 -8.08 24.51
N ASP A 35 11.67 -7.79 24.07
CA ASP A 35 10.48 -7.93 24.89
C ASP A 35 10.14 -9.41 25.15
N PRO A 36 9.32 -9.73 26.18
CA PRO A 36 8.85 -11.09 26.40
C PRO A 36 8.16 -11.68 25.17
N LEU A 37 8.37 -12.97 24.89
CA LEU A 37 7.79 -13.67 23.73
C LEU A 37 6.25 -13.53 23.64
N SER A 38 5.56 -13.49 24.78
CA SER A 38 4.10 -13.29 24.82
C SER A 38 3.67 -11.94 24.22
N LYS A 39 4.44 -10.89 24.46
CA LYS A 39 4.21 -9.56 23.88
C LYS A 39 4.53 -9.57 22.39
N GLN A 40 5.68 -10.14 22.01
CA GLN A 40 6.06 -10.27 20.61
C GLN A 40 5.02 -11.04 19.78
N VAL A 41 4.46 -12.13 20.32
CA VAL A 41 3.41 -12.90 19.65
C VAL A 41 2.14 -12.06 19.48
N SER A 42 1.72 -11.33 20.52
CA SER A 42 0.54 -10.47 20.47
C SER A 42 0.68 -9.36 19.43
N ASP A 43 1.85 -8.70 19.40
CA ASP A 43 2.12 -7.60 18.47
C ASP A 43 2.17 -8.08 17.01
N ASN A 44 2.73 -9.27 16.78
CA ASN A 44 2.74 -9.92 15.45
C ASN A 44 1.34 -10.35 15.00
N GLN A 45 0.50 -10.85 15.91
CA GLN A 45 -0.91 -11.18 15.58
C GLN A 45 -1.68 -9.93 15.15
N LEU A 46 -1.50 -8.82 15.87
CA LEU A 46 -2.11 -7.55 15.52
C LEU A 46 -1.57 -7.01 14.18
N LEU A 47 -0.30 -7.28 13.85
CA LEU A 47 0.27 -6.93 12.54
C LEU A 47 -0.43 -7.68 11.42
N LEU A 48 -0.56 -9.01 11.55
CA LEU A 48 -1.20 -9.85 10.54
C LEU A 48 -2.66 -9.47 10.32
N GLN A 49 -3.39 -9.14 11.39
CA GLN A 49 -4.78 -8.69 11.27
C GLN A 49 -4.90 -7.37 10.51
N GLU A 50 -4.01 -6.41 10.77
CA GLU A 50 -4.05 -5.13 10.06
C GLU A 50 -3.60 -5.31 8.60
N LEU A 51 -2.57 -6.12 8.31
CA LEU A 51 -2.05 -6.31 6.94
C LEU A 51 -3.14 -6.70 5.94
N GLY A 52 -4.15 -7.47 6.37
CA GLY A 52 -5.28 -7.85 5.54
C GLY A 52 -6.12 -6.68 5.03
N SER A 53 -6.21 -5.56 5.76
CA SER A 53 -6.93 -4.37 5.28
C SER A 53 -6.14 -3.58 4.23
N GLY A 54 -4.80 -3.67 4.26
CA GLY A 54 -3.94 -3.02 3.28
C GLY A 54 -4.08 -3.57 1.87
N ASP A 55 -4.39 -4.87 1.73
CA ASP A 55 -4.67 -5.46 0.42
C ASP A 55 -5.91 -4.85 -0.24
N GLY A 56 -6.91 -4.44 0.55
CA GLY A 56 -8.09 -3.72 0.06
C GLY A 56 -7.74 -2.36 -0.57
N VAL A 57 -6.86 -1.60 0.07
CA VAL A 57 -6.39 -0.29 -0.42
C VAL A 57 -5.64 -0.44 -1.74
N ILE A 58 -4.74 -1.42 -1.82
CA ILE A 58 -3.96 -1.69 -3.04
C ILE A 58 -4.86 -2.15 -4.19
N MET A 59 -5.86 -2.97 -3.92
CA MET A 59 -6.85 -3.37 -4.94
C MET A 59 -7.68 -2.18 -5.42
N ALA A 60 -8.12 -1.28 -4.53
CA ALA A 60 -8.86 -0.09 -4.92
C ALA A 60 -7.99 0.83 -5.81
N PHE A 61 -6.72 1.01 -5.45
CA PHE A 61 -5.78 1.79 -6.24
C PHE A 61 -5.53 1.19 -7.65
N ASP A 62 -5.39 -0.14 -7.74
CA ASP A 62 -5.25 -0.84 -9.02
C ASP A 62 -6.50 -0.69 -9.91
N ASN A 63 -7.69 -0.74 -9.32
CA ASN A 63 -8.94 -0.56 -10.07
C ASN A 63 -9.02 0.85 -10.69
N VAL A 64 -8.57 1.89 -9.97
CA VAL A 64 -8.54 3.25 -10.52
C VAL A 64 -7.53 3.38 -11.65
N LEU A 65 -6.35 2.74 -11.53
CA LEU A 65 -5.41 2.64 -12.65
C LEU A 65 -6.04 1.96 -13.87
N GLN A 66 -6.69 0.80 -13.69
CA GLN A 66 -7.32 0.07 -14.80
C GLN A 66 -8.36 0.93 -15.53
N LYS A 67 -9.22 1.62 -14.76
CA LYS A 67 -10.19 2.57 -15.32
C LYS A 67 -9.51 3.69 -16.12
N LEU A 68 -8.45 4.29 -15.57
CA LEU A 68 -7.71 5.35 -16.25
C LEU A 68 -7.06 4.88 -17.56
N LEU A 69 -6.48 3.68 -17.56
CA LEU A 69 -5.85 3.11 -18.75
C LEU A 69 -6.87 2.75 -19.84
N GLU A 70 -8.09 2.38 -19.46
CA GLU A 70 -9.18 2.08 -20.39
C GLU A 70 -9.78 3.37 -20.98
N GLU A 71 -10.20 4.31 -20.12
CA GLU A 71 -10.91 5.52 -20.53
C GLU A 71 -10.00 6.57 -21.20
N TYR A 72 -8.70 6.59 -20.87
CA TYR A 72 -7.73 7.58 -21.35
C TYR A 72 -6.56 6.92 -22.08
N SER A 73 -6.80 5.83 -22.82
CA SER A 73 -5.77 5.09 -23.56
C SER A 73 -5.02 5.91 -24.61
N SER A 74 -5.61 7.01 -25.12
CA SER A 74 -4.96 7.95 -26.04
C SER A 74 -4.06 8.98 -25.36
N ASP A 75 -4.17 9.13 -24.04
CA ASP A 75 -3.45 10.13 -23.26
C ASP A 75 -2.12 9.56 -22.74
N ASP A 76 -1.19 10.43 -22.37
CA ASP A 76 0.06 10.00 -21.74
C ASP A 76 -0.19 9.63 -20.27
N THR A 77 -0.52 8.35 -20.04
CA THR A 77 -0.80 7.77 -18.72
C THR A 77 0.42 7.09 -18.09
N ARG A 78 1.63 7.28 -18.65
CA ARG A 78 2.84 6.55 -18.25
C ARG A 78 3.17 6.73 -16.76
N ASN A 79 3.15 7.98 -16.29
CA ASN A 79 3.48 8.28 -14.90
C ASN A 79 2.52 7.61 -13.92
N VAL A 80 1.21 7.65 -14.22
CA VAL A 80 0.15 7.01 -13.42
C VAL A 80 0.42 5.51 -13.28
N LYS A 81 0.73 4.86 -14.40
CA LYS A 81 1.04 3.42 -14.42
C LYS A 81 2.31 3.09 -13.65
N GLU A 82 3.40 3.81 -13.90
CA GLU A 82 4.70 3.55 -13.26
C GLU A 82 4.63 3.75 -11.74
N THR A 83 3.97 4.83 -11.27
CA THR A 83 3.78 5.10 -9.85
C THR A 83 2.90 4.03 -9.18
N THR A 84 1.78 3.65 -9.79
CA THR A 84 0.91 2.60 -9.22
C THR A 84 1.62 1.25 -9.13
N GLU A 85 2.34 0.84 -10.17
CA GLU A 85 3.11 -0.41 -10.16
C GLU A 85 4.25 -0.39 -9.15
N TYR A 86 4.93 0.76 -8.99
CA TYR A 86 5.95 0.94 -7.97
C TYR A 86 5.38 0.76 -6.56
N LEU A 87 4.25 1.39 -6.25
CA LEU A 87 3.62 1.29 -4.92
C LEU A 87 3.07 -0.12 -4.65
N LYS A 88 2.45 -0.77 -5.64
CA LYS A 88 2.05 -2.19 -5.57
C LYS A 88 3.23 -3.10 -5.26
N THR A 89 4.32 -2.94 -6.00
CA THR A 89 5.53 -3.74 -5.81
C THR A 89 6.13 -3.48 -4.43
N SER A 90 6.14 -2.23 -3.97
CA SER A 90 6.61 -1.87 -2.63
C SER A 90 5.79 -2.54 -1.54
N TRP A 91 4.46 -2.59 -1.69
CA TRP A 91 3.58 -3.30 -0.76
C TRP A 91 3.86 -4.81 -0.72
N ILE A 92 4.00 -5.44 -1.89
CA ILE A 92 4.32 -6.87 -1.99
C ILE A 92 5.65 -7.16 -1.29
N ASN A 93 6.69 -6.37 -1.57
CA ASN A 93 8.00 -6.51 -0.97
C ASN A 93 7.95 -6.32 0.55
N LEU A 94 7.17 -5.35 1.04
CA LEU A 94 7.00 -5.08 2.46
C LEU A 94 6.32 -6.24 3.19
N LYS A 95 5.34 -6.91 2.57
CA LYS A 95 4.72 -8.13 3.13
C LYS A 95 5.65 -9.35 3.14
N GLN A 96 6.67 -9.37 2.29
CA GLN A 96 7.63 -10.49 2.17
C GLN A 96 8.88 -10.33 3.06
N ARG A 97 9.04 -9.19 3.75
CA ARG A 97 10.14 -8.95 4.71
C ARG A 97 9.94 -9.70 6.02
#